data_AF-A0A846TTN2-F1
#
_entry.id   AF-A0A846TTN2-F1
#
_cell.length_a   1.000
_cell.length_b   1.000
_cell.length_c   1.000
_cell.angle_alpha   90.00
_cell.angle_beta   90.00
_cell.angle_gamma   90.00
#
_symmetry.space_group_name_H-M   'P 1'
#
loop_
_entity.id
_entity.type
_entity.pdbx_description
1 polymer ?
#
loop_
_entity_poly.entity_id
_entity_poly.type
_entity_poly.pdbx_seq_one_letter_code
_entity_poly.pdbx_strand_id
1 'polypeptide(L)'
;MAIQPLLPGWKAVAAVDHILATGLSYADPRWPITPEDLLNLVDQLPPYTRGAAALRASLGRAASHVWSPMETLLRLMLVHDQFREPTCNLGVQLPDGTWVDLADRRRWRALTGDLWRALGRH
;
A
#
# COMPACT_ATOMS: atom_id res chain seq x y z
N MET A 1 -17.01 3.27 -12.72
CA MET A 1 -17.61 2.44 -11.65
C MET A 1 -17.33 3.12 -10.32
N ALA A 2 -18.35 3.50 -9.54
CA ALA A 2 -18.11 4.15 -8.25
C ALA A 2 -17.65 3.08 -7.24
N ILE A 3 -16.37 3.04 -6.91
CA ILE A 3 -15.82 2.05 -5.96
C ILE A 3 -16.13 2.39 -4.49
N GLN A 4 -16.63 3.61 -4.23
CA GLN A 4 -16.95 4.11 -2.91
C GLN A 4 -17.95 3.25 -2.10
N PRO A 5 -19.03 2.70 -2.69
CA PRO A 5 -19.96 1.82 -1.97
C PRO A 5 -19.33 0.47 -1.59
N LEU A 6 -18.35 -0.01 -2.36
CA LEU A 6 -17.65 -1.26 -2.10
C LEU A 6 -16.52 -1.07 -1.08
N LEU A 7 -15.79 0.04 -1.17
CA LEU A 7 -14.65 0.36 -0.31
C LEU A 7 -14.86 1.72 0.37
N PRO A 8 -15.75 1.81 1.37
CA PRO A 8 -15.99 3.06 2.07
C PRO A 8 -14.70 3.57 2.73
N GLY A 9 -14.42 4.87 2.55
CA GLY A 9 -13.26 5.55 3.12
C GLY A 9 -11.94 5.34 2.40
N TRP A 10 -11.90 4.65 1.24
CA TRP A 10 -10.65 4.34 0.53
C TRP A 10 -9.78 5.56 0.22
N LYS A 11 -10.39 6.74 -0.03
CA LYS A 11 -9.64 7.98 -0.29
C LYS A 11 -8.82 8.44 0.90
N ALA A 12 -9.33 8.24 2.12
CA ALA A 12 -8.59 8.57 3.33
C ALA A 12 -7.46 7.56 3.55
N VAL A 13 -7.69 6.28 3.25
CA VAL A 13 -6.61 5.27 3.24
C VAL A 13 -5.52 5.65 2.23
N ALA A 14 -5.88 6.05 1.01
CA ALA A 14 -4.92 6.46 -0.01
C ALA A 14 -4.11 7.70 0.40
N ALA A 15 -4.73 8.64 1.10
CA ALA A 15 -4.03 9.80 1.65
C ALA A 15 -3.03 9.39 2.74
N VAL A 16 -3.42 8.48 3.64
CA VAL A 16 -2.52 7.95 4.68
C VAL A 16 -1.38 7.15 4.06
N ASP A 17 -1.67 6.24 3.14
CA ASP A 17 -0.70 5.45 2.37
C ASP A 17 0.37 6.36 1.73
N HIS A 18 -0.07 7.45 1.10
CA HIS A 18 0.82 8.44 0.51
C HIS A 18 1.72 9.10 1.56
N ILE A 19 1.17 9.59 2.68
CA ILE A 19 1.95 10.20 3.76
C ILE A 19 2.98 9.23 4.32
N LEU A 20 2.61 7.96 4.53
CA LEU A 20 3.53 6.92 5.02
C LEU A 20 4.65 6.61 4.01
N ALA A 21 4.37 6.74 2.71
CA ALA A 21 5.35 6.52 1.65
C ALA A 21 6.30 7.69 1.44
N THR A 22 5.81 8.93 1.54
CA THR A 22 6.55 10.14 1.15
C THR A 22 6.95 11.06 2.30
N GLY A 23 6.46 10.81 3.51
CA GLY A 23 6.58 11.75 4.63
C GLY A 23 5.62 12.94 4.50
N LEU A 24 5.89 14.00 5.28
CA LEU A 24 5.02 15.19 5.40
C LEU A 24 5.40 16.33 4.44
N SER A 25 6.48 16.21 3.68
CA SER A 25 6.95 17.27 2.78
C SER A 25 7.64 16.70 1.55
N TYR A 26 7.32 17.24 0.37
CA TYR A 26 8.03 16.98 -0.88
C TYR A 26 9.47 17.54 -0.85
N ALA A 27 9.74 18.51 0.03
CA ALA A 27 11.01 19.24 0.13
C ALA A 27 11.93 18.74 1.26
N ASP A 28 11.47 17.84 2.13
CA ASP A 28 12.29 17.21 3.16
C ASP A 28 12.14 15.68 3.05
N PRO A 29 12.98 15.01 2.24
CA PRO A 29 12.89 13.57 1.97
C PRO A 29 13.34 12.71 3.16
N ARG A 30 13.27 13.21 4.40
CA ARG A 30 13.82 12.55 5.57
C ARG A 30 12.75 11.77 6.32
N TRP A 31 12.89 10.45 6.14
CA TRP A 31 12.29 9.34 6.86
C TRP A 31 10.82 9.03 6.53
N PRO A 32 10.52 7.79 6.08
CA PRO A 32 9.17 7.26 6.14
C PRO A 32 8.64 7.44 7.57
N ILE A 33 7.50 8.11 7.69
CA ILE A 33 6.81 8.29 8.96
C ILE A 33 6.13 6.97 9.33
N THR A 34 6.27 6.55 10.59
CA THR A 34 5.58 5.34 11.05
C THR A 34 4.08 5.61 11.25
N PRO A 35 3.21 4.59 11.20
CA PRO A 35 1.79 4.77 11.52
C PRO A 35 1.55 5.37 12.92
N GLU A 36 2.41 5.05 13.89
CA GLU A 36 2.34 5.58 15.25
C GLU A 36 2.70 7.07 15.30
N ASP A 37 3.76 7.48 14.62
CA ASP A 37 4.13 8.90 14.51
C ASP A 37 3.03 9.70 13.81
N LEU A 38 2.43 9.16 12.75
CA LEU A 38 1.32 9.82 12.06
C LEU A 38 0.09 9.94 12.95
N LEU A 39 -0.22 8.91 13.75
CA LEU A 39 -1.30 8.98 14.74
C LEU A 39 -1.04 10.10 15.75
N ASN A 40 0.18 10.16 16.30
CA ASN A 40 0.58 11.18 17.27
C ASN A 40 0.45 12.61 16.69
N LEU A 41 0.76 12.80 15.41
CA LEU A 41 0.58 14.09 14.74
C LEU A 41 -0.89 14.43 14.51
N VAL A 42 -1.71 13.45 14.11
CA VAL A 42 -3.16 13.63 13.95
C VAL A 42 -3.82 13.97 15.29
N ASP A 43 -3.33 13.39 16.40
CA ASP A 43 -3.82 13.66 17.76
C ASP A 43 -3.44 15.05 18.28
N GLN A 44 -2.40 15.67 17.71
CA GLN A 44 -1.99 17.05 18.02
C GLN A 44 -2.72 18.11 17.20
N LEU A 45 -3.54 17.72 16.22
CA LEU A 45 -4.30 18.68 15.42
C LEU A 45 -5.32 19.44 16.29
N PRO A 46 -5.62 20.71 15.96
CA PRO A 46 -6.65 21.46 16.65
C PRO A 46 -8.00 20.70 16.70
N PRO A 47 -8.80 20.91 17.76
CA PRO A 47 -10.15 20.38 17.80
C PRO A 47 -10.94 20.77 16.56
N TYR A 48 -11.74 19.84 16.05
CA TYR A 48 -12.59 20.02 14.86
C TYR A 48 -11.84 20.20 13.53
N THR A 49 -10.55 19.88 13.45
CA THR A 49 -9.86 19.79 12.16
C THR A 49 -10.57 18.79 11.24
N ARG A 50 -11.04 19.29 10.09
CA ARG A 50 -11.76 18.49 9.10
C ARG A 50 -10.87 17.34 8.61
N GLY A 51 -11.42 16.13 8.57
CA GLY A 51 -10.71 14.95 8.06
C GLY A 51 -9.82 14.23 9.10
N ALA A 52 -9.53 14.82 10.25
CA ALA A 52 -8.70 14.19 11.29
C ALA A 52 -9.28 12.83 11.75
N ALA A 53 -10.59 12.76 11.97
CA ALA A 53 -11.25 11.49 12.32
C ALA A 53 -11.15 10.44 11.20
N ALA A 54 -11.23 10.85 9.93
CA ALA A 54 -11.12 9.95 8.80
C ALA A 54 -9.68 9.43 8.62
N LEU A 55 -8.66 10.27 8.83
CA LEU A 55 -7.26 9.86 8.85
C LEU A 55 -7.01 8.87 9.99
N ARG A 56 -7.48 9.17 11.21
CA ARG A 56 -7.35 8.28 12.37
C ARG A 56 -7.98 6.92 12.11
N ALA A 57 -9.19 6.87 11.57
CA ALA A 57 -9.87 5.62 11.24
C ALA A 57 -9.19 4.84 10.10
N SER A 58 -8.43 5.51 9.23
CA SER A 58 -7.79 4.89 8.06
C SER A 58 -6.44 4.27 8.36
N LEU A 59 -5.77 4.68 9.44
CA LEU A 59 -4.46 4.15 9.85
C LEU A 59 -4.44 2.63 10.00
N GLY A 60 -5.50 2.03 10.57
CA GLY A 60 -5.60 0.58 10.72
C GLY A 60 -5.77 -0.20 9.41
N ARG A 61 -5.98 0.49 8.29
CA ARG A 61 -6.12 -0.09 6.95
C ARG A 61 -5.00 0.38 6.00
N ALA A 62 -4.11 1.24 6.47
CA ALA A 62 -3.04 1.79 5.66
C ALA A 62 -1.87 0.80 5.57
N ALA A 63 -1.07 0.93 4.52
CA ALA A 63 0.15 0.18 4.31
C ALA A 63 1.30 1.13 3.98
N SER A 64 2.50 0.81 4.46
CA SER A 64 3.71 1.52 4.07
C SER A 64 4.14 1.11 2.66
N HIS A 65 4.91 1.98 1.99
CA HIS A 65 5.39 1.75 0.62
C HIS A 65 4.26 1.53 -0.39
N VAL A 66 3.24 2.39 -0.35
CA VAL A 66 2.19 2.47 -1.38
C VAL A 66 2.32 3.82 -2.06
N TRP A 67 2.71 3.80 -3.34
CA TRP A 67 3.18 5.01 -4.04
C TRP A 67 2.14 5.63 -4.93
N SER A 68 0.99 4.96 -5.12
CA SER A 68 -0.13 5.50 -5.88
C SER A 68 -1.48 5.15 -5.25
N PRO A 69 -2.51 6.00 -5.46
CA PRO A 69 -3.88 5.66 -5.08
C PRO A 69 -4.41 4.38 -5.74
N MET A 70 -3.88 4.01 -6.91
CA MET A 70 -4.26 2.78 -7.62
C MET A 70 -3.74 1.53 -6.90
N GLU A 71 -2.52 1.56 -6.36
CA GLU A 71 -2.00 0.48 -5.50
C GLU A 71 -2.85 0.34 -4.23
N THR A 72 -3.24 1.45 -3.58
CA THR A 72 -4.16 1.39 -2.44
C THR A 72 -5.48 0.72 -2.83
N LEU A 73 -6.08 1.12 -3.95
CA LEU A 73 -7.34 0.56 -4.41
C LEU A 73 -7.22 -0.95 -4.67
N LEU A 74 -6.19 -1.37 -5.41
CA LEU A 74 -5.98 -2.78 -5.73
C LEU A 74 -5.78 -3.62 -4.45
N ARG A 75 -4.95 -3.13 -3.52
CA ARG A 75 -4.73 -3.77 -2.21
C ARG A 75 -6.04 -3.92 -1.43
N LEU A 76 -6.83 -2.85 -1.33
CA LEU A 76 -8.10 -2.86 -0.62
C LEU A 76 -9.15 -3.78 -1.27
N MET A 77 -9.19 -3.85 -2.61
CA MET A 77 -10.05 -4.80 -3.33
C MET A 77 -9.67 -6.26 -3.02
N LEU A 78 -8.37 -6.58 -3.09
CA LEU A 78 -7.90 -7.93 -2.79
C LEU A 78 -8.25 -8.34 -1.35
N VAL A 79 -8.01 -7.47 -0.37
CA VAL A 79 -8.34 -7.74 1.03
C VAL A 79 -9.87 -7.84 1.24
N HIS A 80 -10.66 -7.00 0.57
CA HIS A 80 -12.12 -7.06 0.62
C HIS A 80 -12.66 -8.40 0.12
N ASP A 81 -12.08 -8.92 -0.97
CA ASP A 81 -12.43 -10.21 -1.55
C ASP A 81 -11.75 -11.40 -0.84
N GLN A 82 -11.26 -11.20 0.38
CA GLN A 82 -10.62 -12.20 1.24
C GLN A 82 -9.32 -12.82 0.67
N PHE A 83 -8.71 -12.18 -0.32
CA PHE A 83 -7.34 -12.50 -0.70
C PHE A 83 -6.37 -11.96 0.35
N ARG A 84 -5.17 -12.54 0.36
CA ARG A 84 -4.09 -12.06 1.21
C ARG A 84 -3.63 -10.67 0.77
N GLU A 85 -3.29 -9.83 1.74
CA GLU A 85 -2.72 -8.52 1.46
C GLU A 85 -1.41 -8.66 0.64
N PRO A 86 -1.32 -8.01 -0.54
CA PRO A 86 -0.12 -8.05 -1.37
C PRO A 86 1.04 -7.26 -0.74
N THR A 87 2.26 -7.58 -1.15
CA THR A 87 3.42 -6.72 -0.87
C THR A 87 3.54 -5.69 -2.00
N CYS A 88 3.38 -4.41 -1.68
CA CYS A 88 3.57 -3.30 -2.61
C CYS A 88 5.07 -2.99 -2.81
N ASN A 89 5.41 -2.46 -3.99
CA ASN A 89 6.76 -2.07 -4.41
C ASN A 89 7.80 -3.18 -4.23
N LEU A 90 7.39 -4.44 -4.38
CA LEU A 90 8.31 -5.57 -4.38
C LEU A 90 8.92 -5.69 -5.78
N GLY A 91 10.14 -5.17 -5.97
CA GLY A 91 10.87 -5.28 -7.24
C GLY A 91 11.05 -6.75 -7.66
N VAL A 92 10.15 -7.24 -8.50
CA VAL A 92 10.16 -8.59 -9.05
C VAL A 92 10.43 -8.50 -10.54
N GLN A 93 11.55 -9.08 -10.98
CA GLN A 93 11.82 -9.24 -12.40
C GLN A 93 11.30 -10.60 -12.88
N LEU A 94 10.39 -10.57 -13.85
CA LEU A 94 9.89 -11.73 -14.56
C LEU A 94 10.96 -12.28 -15.52
N PRO A 95 10.90 -13.57 -15.93
CA PRO A 95 11.88 -14.16 -16.84
C PRO A 95 11.97 -13.48 -18.21
N ASP A 96 10.93 -12.76 -18.63
CA ASP A 96 10.89 -11.96 -19.85
C ASP A 96 11.48 -10.54 -19.68
N GLY A 97 11.98 -10.22 -18.48
CA GLY A 97 12.57 -8.93 -18.13
C GLY A 97 11.58 -7.90 -17.59
N THR A 98 10.29 -8.21 -17.53
CA THR A 98 9.24 -7.31 -17.02
C THR A 98 9.35 -7.12 -15.50
N TRP A 99 9.15 -5.89 -15.02
CA TRP A 99 9.11 -5.58 -13.58
C TRP A 99 7.67 -5.56 -13.07
N VAL A 100 7.41 -6.26 -11.96
CA VAL A 100 6.11 -6.25 -11.28
C VAL A 100 6.23 -5.47 -9.99
N ASP A 101 5.26 -4.57 -9.77
CA ASP A 101 5.25 -3.61 -8.66
C ASP A 101 4.42 -4.11 -7.45
N LEU A 102 3.60 -5.15 -7.65
CA LEU A 102 2.72 -5.70 -6.63
C LEU A 102 2.71 -7.23 -6.72
N ALA A 103 3.14 -7.90 -5.64
CA ALA A 103 3.27 -9.37 -5.64
C ALA A 103 2.88 -10.01 -4.31
N ASP A 104 2.29 -11.21 -4.37
CA ASP A 104 2.23 -12.12 -3.23
C ASP A 104 3.57 -12.85 -3.09
N ARG A 105 4.32 -12.51 -2.05
CA ARG A 105 5.69 -12.99 -1.79
C ARG A 105 5.79 -14.53 -1.72
N ARG A 106 4.74 -15.27 -1.33
CA ARG A 106 4.78 -16.76 -1.29
C ARG A 106 4.45 -17.37 -2.64
N ARG A 107 3.47 -16.83 -3.36
CA ARG A 107 3.15 -17.27 -4.72
C ARG A 107 4.29 -16.98 -5.70
N TRP A 108 5.04 -15.89 -5.48
CA TRP A 108 6.25 -15.61 -6.26
C TRP A 108 7.29 -16.73 -6.12
N ARG A 109 7.57 -17.23 -4.91
CA ARG A 109 8.53 -18.34 -4.72
C ARG A 109 8.09 -19.63 -5.41
N ALA A 110 6.78 -19.90 -5.47
CA ALA A 110 6.23 -21.04 -6.20
C ALA A 110 6.34 -20.83 -7.72
N LEU A 111 5.97 -19.64 -8.21
CA LEU A 111 6.06 -19.28 -9.62
C LEU A 111 7.51 -19.25 -10.11
N THR A 112 8.47 -18.75 -9.34
CA THR A 112 9.89 -18.85 -9.70
C THR A 112 10.38 -20.29 -9.64
N GLY A 113 10.08 -21.04 -8.59
CA GLY A 113 10.45 -22.46 -8.52
C GLY A 113 9.97 -23.26 -9.73
N ASP A 114 8.79 -22.96 -10.26
CA ASP A 114 8.19 -23.68 -11.38
C ASP A 114 8.56 -23.08 -12.75
N LEU A 115 8.71 -21.74 -12.87
CA LEU A 115 9.20 -21.07 -14.08
C LEU A 115 10.69 -21.34 -14.34
N TRP A 116 11.53 -21.36 -13.31
CA TRP A 116 12.95 -21.69 -13.45
C TRP A 116 13.14 -23.17 -13.85
N ARG A 117 12.28 -24.06 -13.37
CA ARG A 117 12.21 -25.46 -13.83
C ARG A 117 11.69 -25.59 -15.26
N ALA A 118 10.69 -24.80 -15.66
CA ALA A 118 10.14 -24.79 -17.01
C ALA A 118 11.10 -24.19 -18.06
N LEU A 119 11.99 -23.27 -17.66
CA LEU A 119 12.96 -22.60 -18.54
C LEU A 119 14.34 -23.28 -18.60
N GLY A 120 14.50 -24.44 -17.94
CA GLY A 120 15.66 -25.32 -18.13
C GLY A 120 17.01 -24.76 -17.71
N ARG A 121 17.07 -23.81 -16.77
CA ARG A 121 18.35 -23.31 -16.23
C ARG A 121 18.53 -23.81 -14.81
N HIS A 122 19.48 -24.75 -14.66
CA HIS A 122 20.03 -25.23 -13.39
C HIS A 122 20.96 -24.20 -12.76
#